data_AF-A0A1C8Y9N1-F1
#
_entry.id   AF-A0A1C8Y9N1-F1
#
_cell.length_a   1.000
_cell.length_b   1.000
_cell.length_c   1.000
_cell.angle_alpha   90.00
_cell.angle_beta   90.00
_cell.angle_gamma   90.00
#
_symmetry.space_group_name_H-M   'P 1'
#
loop_
_entity.id
_entity.type
_entity.pdbx_description
1 polymer ?
#
loop_
_entity_poly.entity_id
_entity_poly.type
_entity_poly.pdbx_seq_one_letter_code
_entity_poly.pdbx_strand_id
1 'polypeptide(L)'
;LNAGTYFLFYTLAGSLPLLIALLLLQNNTGTLSLLTLQYSPSMQLLSFADKLWWVGCLLAFLVKMPLYGAHLWLPKAHVEAPIAGSMVLAAVLLKLGGYGMMRMMTMLEPLTKELSYPFIIFALWGIVMTGSICLRQTDLKSLIAYSSVSHMGLVAAGILIQTPWGFTGALILMIAHGLTSSALFCLANTNYERTHTRTMILARGLQMVLPLMTAWWFIASLANL
;
A
#
# COMPACT_ATOMS: atom_id res chain seq x y z
N LEU A 1 2.21 -18.49 11.46
CA LEU A 1 1.71 -19.31 10.32
C LEU A 1 0.43 -18.74 9.75
N ASN A 2 -0.54 -18.36 10.60
CA ASN A 2 -1.79 -17.77 10.14
C ASN A 2 -1.60 -16.47 9.33
N ALA A 3 -0.59 -15.63 9.61
CA ALA A 3 -0.37 -14.43 8.81
C ALA A 3 0.00 -14.74 7.34
N GLY A 4 0.74 -15.83 7.10
CA GLY A 4 1.10 -16.25 5.75
C GLY A 4 -0.12 -16.68 4.93
N THR A 5 -1.06 -17.40 5.56
CA THR A 5 -2.31 -17.78 4.89
C THR A 5 -3.18 -16.56 4.62
N TYR A 6 -3.31 -15.62 5.57
CA TYR A 6 -4.02 -14.35 5.32
C TYR A 6 -3.41 -13.58 4.15
N PHE A 7 -2.09 -13.41 4.11
CA PHE A 7 -1.41 -12.72 3.02
C PHE A 7 -1.70 -13.37 1.66
N LEU A 8 -1.58 -14.69 1.57
CA LEU A 8 -1.82 -15.43 0.34
C LEU A 8 -3.27 -15.31 -0.12
N PHE A 9 -4.26 -15.50 0.76
CA PHE A 9 -5.67 -15.43 0.36
C PHE A 9 -6.10 -14.03 -0.06
N TYR A 10 -5.67 -12.98 0.65
CA TYR A 10 -6.00 -11.61 0.27
C TYR A 10 -5.41 -11.27 -1.11
N THR A 11 -4.12 -11.57 -1.32
CA THR A 11 -3.45 -11.25 -2.58
C THR A 11 -3.98 -12.06 -3.76
N LEU A 12 -4.26 -13.36 -3.57
CA LEU A 12 -4.83 -14.21 -4.62
C LEU A 12 -6.25 -13.78 -4.98
N ALA A 13 -7.12 -13.60 -3.98
CA ALA A 13 -8.50 -13.19 -4.21
C ALA A 13 -8.60 -11.86 -4.96
N GLY A 14 -7.69 -10.92 -4.67
CA GLY A 14 -7.62 -9.66 -5.41
C GLY A 14 -7.08 -9.81 -6.83
N SER A 15 -6.11 -10.72 -7.05
CA SER A 15 -5.45 -10.91 -8.34
C SER A 15 -6.26 -11.65 -9.40
N LEU A 16 -7.18 -12.54 -9.00
CA LEU A 16 -7.99 -13.33 -9.94
C LEU A 16 -8.91 -12.45 -10.83
N PRO A 17 -9.65 -11.46 -10.29
CA PRO A 17 -10.40 -10.51 -11.11
C PRO A 17 -9.52 -9.74 -12.11
N LEU A 18 -8.31 -9.34 -11.71
CA LEU A 18 -7.36 -8.67 -12.59
C LEU A 18 -6.93 -9.59 -13.74
N LEU A 19 -6.65 -10.87 -13.46
CA LEU A 19 -6.28 -11.83 -14.49
C LEU A 19 -7.39 -11.98 -15.53
N ILE A 20 -8.64 -12.13 -15.09
CA ILE A 20 -9.80 -12.21 -15.98
C ILE A 20 -9.91 -10.93 -16.82
N ALA A 21 -9.75 -9.76 -16.19
CA ALA A 21 -9.81 -8.47 -16.88
C ALA A 21 -8.72 -8.33 -17.96
N LEU A 22 -7.50 -8.79 -17.70
CA LEU A 22 -6.41 -8.79 -18.68
C LEU A 22 -6.65 -9.76 -19.83
N LEU A 23 -7.19 -10.96 -19.56
CA LEU A 23 -7.53 -11.91 -20.63
C LEU A 23 -8.63 -11.37 -21.55
N LEU A 24 -9.63 -10.68 -20.99
CA LEU A 24 -10.66 -9.98 -21.78
C LEU A 24 -10.05 -8.87 -22.63
N LEU A 25 -9.14 -8.08 -22.05
CA LEU A 25 -8.43 -7.02 -22.80
C LEU A 25 -7.62 -7.61 -23.95
N GLN A 26 -6.86 -8.68 -23.71
CA GLN A 26 -6.08 -9.37 -24.74
C GLN A 26 -6.96 -9.89 -25.89
N ASN A 27 -8.14 -10.42 -25.58
CA ASN A 27 -9.06 -10.91 -26.61
C ASN A 27 -9.60 -9.78 -27.49
N ASN A 28 -9.83 -8.59 -26.91
CA ASN A 28 -10.39 -7.44 -27.62
C ASN A 28 -9.34 -6.66 -28.40
N THR A 29 -8.15 -6.43 -27.83
CA THR A 29 -7.10 -5.59 -28.43
C THR A 29 -6.03 -6.39 -29.16
N GLY A 30 -5.99 -7.71 -28.97
CA GLY A 30 -4.96 -8.60 -29.51
C GLY A 30 -3.58 -8.47 -28.87
N THR A 31 -3.34 -7.49 -27.99
CA THR A 31 -2.04 -7.28 -27.32
C THR A 31 -2.18 -6.78 -25.88
N LEU A 32 -1.29 -7.24 -24.99
CA LEU A 32 -1.14 -6.76 -23.61
C LEU A 32 0.01 -5.77 -23.42
N SER A 33 0.80 -5.51 -24.46
CA SER A 33 1.92 -4.58 -24.36
C SER A 33 1.43 -3.16 -24.13
N LEU A 34 1.77 -2.59 -22.97
CA LEU A 34 1.38 -1.23 -22.58
C LEU A 34 1.77 -0.17 -23.62
N LEU A 35 2.87 -0.39 -24.34
CA LEU A 35 3.36 0.50 -25.40
C LEU A 35 2.44 0.48 -26.64
N THR A 36 1.96 -0.69 -27.05
CA THR A 36 1.10 -0.82 -28.24
C THR A 36 -0.33 -0.42 -27.94
N LEU A 37 -0.81 -0.68 -26.72
CA LEU A 37 -2.16 -0.36 -26.27
C LEU A 37 -2.47 1.14 -26.36
N GLN A 38 -1.47 2.01 -26.20
CA GLN A 38 -1.66 3.47 -26.38
C GLN A 38 -2.08 3.86 -27.80
N TYR A 39 -1.78 3.04 -28.80
CA TYR A 39 -2.13 3.25 -30.20
C TYR A 39 -3.40 2.47 -30.60
N SER A 40 -3.97 1.68 -29.69
CA SER A 40 -5.23 0.97 -29.94
C SER A 40 -6.42 1.96 -29.95
N PRO A 41 -7.49 1.67 -30.72
CA PRO A 41 -8.67 2.53 -30.72
C PRO A 41 -9.27 2.63 -29.33
N SER A 42 -9.77 3.82 -28.98
CA SER A 42 -10.41 4.06 -27.68
C SER A 42 -11.57 3.09 -27.49
N MET A 43 -11.54 2.31 -26.41
CA MET A 43 -12.65 1.42 -26.07
C MET A 43 -13.88 2.24 -25.67
N GLN A 44 -15.03 1.94 -26.27
CA GLN A 44 -16.31 2.52 -25.86
C GLN A 44 -16.80 1.81 -24.59
N LEU A 45 -16.55 2.44 -23.45
CA LEU A 45 -16.77 1.87 -22.12
C LEU A 45 -18.11 2.34 -21.51
N LEU A 46 -19.24 1.93 -22.11
CA LEU A 46 -20.58 2.40 -21.71
C LEU A 46 -21.39 1.35 -20.94
N SER A 47 -21.05 0.07 -21.06
CA SER A 47 -21.85 -1.01 -20.51
C SER A 47 -21.59 -1.24 -19.02
N PHE A 48 -22.52 -1.92 -18.34
CA PHE A 48 -22.29 -2.37 -16.96
C PHE A 48 -21.11 -3.34 -16.85
N ALA A 49 -20.87 -4.15 -17.89
CA ALA A 49 -19.73 -5.05 -17.96
C ALA A 49 -18.40 -4.29 -17.94
N ASP A 50 -18.33 -3.13 -18.60
CA ASP A 50 -17.13 -2.27 -18.61
C ASP A 50 -16.84 -1.69 -17.22
N LYS A 51 -17.89 -1.34 -16.47
CA LYS A 51 -17.76 -0.89 -15.06
C LYS A 51 -17.24 -2.02 -14.17
N LEU A 52 -17.74 -3.25 -14.33
CA LEU A 52 -17.23 -4.42 -13.61
C LEU A 52 -15.79 -4.75 -13.99
N TRP A 53 -15.45 -4.66 -15.28
CA TRP A 53 -14.09 -4.84 -15.78
C TRP A 53 -13.12 -3.81 -15.18
N TRP A 54 -13.54 -2.54 -15.11
CA TRP A 54 -12.78 -1.47 -14.47
C TRP A 54 -12.50 -1.77 -12.98
N VAL A 55 -13.52 -2.22 -12.24
CA VAL A 55 -13.35 -2.65 -10.85
C VAL A 55 -12.39 -3.85 -10.76
N GLY A 56 -12.53 -4.84 -11.65
CA GLY A 56 -11.64 -6.01 -11.73
C GLY A 56 -10.18 -5.63 -11.95
N CYS A 57 -9.92 -4.64 -12.81
CA CYS A 57 -8.58 -4.10 -13.03
C CYS A 57 -7.99 -3.44 -11.79
N LEU A 58 -8.78 -2.72 -10.98
CA LEU A 58 -8.28 -1.96 -9.83
C LEU A 58 -8.20 -2.76 -8.54
N LEU A 59 -9.10 -3.73 -8.34
CA LEU A 59 -9.28 -4.43 -7.07
C LEU A 59 -7.99 -5.13 -6.60
N ALA A 60 -7.21 -5.72 -7.53
CA ALA A 60 -5.92 -6.32 -7.21
C ALA A 60 -4.93 -5.33 -6.59
N PHE A 61 -4.88 -4.11 -7.10
CA PHE A 61 -3.96 -3.08 -6.62
C PHE A 61 -4.43 -2.45 -5.32
N LEU A 62 -5.74 -2.29 -5.13
CA LEU A 62 -6.33 -1.77 -3.89
C LEU A 62 -6.21 -2.75 -2.72
N VAL A 63 -6.08 -4.05 -2.99
CA VAL A 63 -5.75 -5.04 -1.94
C VAL A 63 -4.25 -5.02 -1.61
N LYS A 64 -3.38 -4.84 -2.62
CA LYS A 64 -1.91 -4.75 -2.44
C LYS A 64 -1.45 -3.42 -1.82
N MET A 65 -2.12 -2.32 -2.13
CA MET A 65 -2.04 -1.04 -1.44
C MET A 65 -3.26 -0.94 -0.53
N PRO A 66 -3.20 -1.53 0.68
CA PRO A 66 -4.40 -1.85 1.41
C PRO A 66 -5.22 -0.61 1.73
N LEU A 67 -6.39 -0.52 1.09
CA LEU A 67 -7.46 0.33 1.58
C LEU A 67 -7.98 -0.21 2.91
N TYR A 68 -8.65 0.66 3.66
CA TYR A 68 -9.36 0.26 4.87
C TYR A 68 -10.34 -0.90 4.55
N GLY A 69 -10.61 -1.78 5.51
CA GLY A 69 -11.30 -3.05 5.25
C GLY A 69 -10.40 -4.17 4.68
N ALA A 70 -9.60 -3.90 3.65
CA ALA A 70 -8.65 -4.90 3.11
C ALA A 70 -7.29 -4.92 3.85
N HIS A 71 -7.03 -3.94 4.71
CA HIS A 71 -5.72 -3.74 5.34
C HIS A 71 -5.26 -4.76 6.38
N LEU A 72 -6.16 -5.59 6.92
CA LEU A 72 -5.85 -6.43 8.09
C LEU A 72 -4.72 -7.45 7.86
N TRP A 73 -4.48 -7.85 6.62
CA TRP A 73 -3.36 -8.75 6.30
C TRP A 73 -2.01 -8.10 6.56
N LEU A 74 -1.87 -6.79 6.36
CA LEU A 74 -0.59 -6.09 6.39
C LEU A 74 -0.01 -6.03 7.81
N PRO A 75 -0.72 -5.54 8.84
CA PRO A 75 -0.20 -5.54 10.21
C PRO A 75 0.13 -6.94 10.70
N LYS A 76 -0.71 -7.94 10.38
CA LYS A 76 -0.46 -9.34 10.75
C LYS A 76 0.79 -9.90 10.08
N ALA A 77 0.99 -9.61 8.80
CA ALA A 77 2.18 -10.03 8.05
C ALA A 77 3.46 -9.46 8.64
N HIS A 78 3.50 -8.16 8.96
CA HIS A 78 4.68 -7.54 9.57
C HIS A 78 4.99 -8.04 10.99
N VAL A 79 3.96 -8.36 11.77
CA VAL A 79 4.16 -8.85 13.14
C VAL A 79 4.77 -10.26 13.14
N GLU A 80 4.41 -11.15 12.22
CA GLU A 80 4.93 -12.52 12.16
C GLU A 80 6.20 -12.67 11.30
N ALA A 81 6.45 -11.77 10.34
CA ALA A 81 7.56 -11.91 9.42
C ALA A 81 8.94 -11.64 10.07
N PRO A 82 10.01 -12.30 9.58
CA PRO A 82 11.38 -11.89 9.88
C PRO A 82 11.61 -10.45 9.41
N ILE A 83 12.64 -9.79 9.96
CA ILE A 83 12.85 -8.36 9.76
C ILE A 83 13.17 -8.04 8.31
N ALA A 84 14.03 -8.83 7.67
CA ALA A 84 14.30 -8.71 6.23
C ALA A 84 13.01 -8.81 5.41
N GLY A 85 12.12 -9.76 5.75
CA GLY A 85 10.81 -9.89 5.10
C GLY A 85 9.93 -8.66 5.31
N SER A 86 9.89 -8.12 6.53
CA SER A 86 9.14 -6.89 6.84
C SER A 86 9.68 -5.67 6.07
N MET A 87 11.00 -5.53 5.96
CA MET A 87 11.63 -4.44 5.23
C MET A 87 11.34 -4.53 3.73
N VAL A 88 11.47 -5.72 3.13
CA VAL A 88 11.16 -5.92 1.69
C VAL A 88 9.68 -5.73 1.41
N LEU A 89 8.80 -6.27 2.27
CA LEU A 89 7.35 -6.10 2.15
C LEU A 89 6.97 -4.61 2.15
N ALA A 90 7.49 -3.85 3.12
CA ALA A 90 7.24 -2.43 3.24
C ALA A 90 7.85 -1.63 2.09
N ALA A 91 9.13 -1.85 1.77
CA ALA A 91 9.86 -1.03 0.81
C ALA A 91 9.44 -1.30 -0.65
N VAL A 92 9.16 -2.55 -1.00
CA VAL A 92 8.99 -2.96 -2.40
C VAL A 92 7.55 -3.39 -2.70
N LEU A 93 6.98 -4.32 -1.93
CA LEU A 93 5.75 -4.99 -2.34
C LEU A 93 4.56 -4.03 -2.39
N LEU A 94 4.42 -3.14 -1.40
CA LEU A 94 3.38 -2.11 -1.40
C LEU A 94 3.54 -1.12 -2.57
N LYS A 95 4.79 -0.79 -2.92
CA LYS A 95 5.13 0.18 -3.97
C LYS A 95 4.90 -0.41 -5.37
N LEU A 96 5.13 -1.72 -5.54
CA LEU A 96 4.73 -2.42 -6.75
C LEU A 96 3.21 -2.39 -6.97
N GLY A 97 2.41 -2.39 -5.89
CA GLY A 97 0.98 -2.16 -5.95
C GLY A 97 0.63 -0.78 -6.53
N GLY A 98 1.26 0.28 -6.03
CA GLY A 98 1.05 1.65 -6.50
C GLY A 98 1.55 1.91 -7.90
N TYR A 99 2.74 1.43 -8.22
CA TYR A 99 3.28 1.48 -9.56
C TYR A 99 2.40 0.74 -10.58
N GLY A 100 1.93 -0.46 -10.22
CA GLY A 100 1.00 -1.23 -11.05
C GLY A 100 -0.31 -0.48 -11.29
N MET A 101 -0.88 0.13 -10.25
CA MET A 101 -2.07 0.98 -10.37
C MET A 101 -1.82 2.16 -11.31
N MET A 102 -0.71 2.88 -11.16
CA MET A 102 -0.36 4.01 -12.04
C MET A 102 -0.29 3.60 -13.51
N ARG A 103 0.28 2.43 -13.82
CA ARG A 103 0.38 1.92 -15.18
C ARG A 103 -0.97 1.47 -15.75
N MET A 104 -1.85 0.92 -14.92
CA MET A 104 -3.18 0.49 -15.37
C MET A 104 -4.13 1.67 -15.56
N MET A 105 -4.01 2.74 -14.77
CA MET A 105 -4.91 3.89 -14.84
C MET A 105 -4.91 4.58 -16.21
N THR A 106 -3.79 4.55 -16.95
CA THR A 106 -3.74 5.12 -18.31
C THR A 106 -4.64 4.38 -19.30
N MET A 107 -4.98 3.11 -19.03
CA MET A 107 -5.86 2.29 -19.88
C MET A 107 -7.34 2.37 -19.49
N LEU A 108 -7.63 2.92 -18.30
CA LEU A 108 -8.96 2.91 -17.70
C LEU A 108 -9.75 4.21 -17.93
N GLU A 109 -9.14 5.21 -18.57
CA GLU A 109 -9.84 6.43 -18.97
C GLU A 109 -10.84 6.15 -20.11
N PRO A 110 -12.03 6.78 -20.13
CA PRO A 110 -12.50 7.86 -19.26
C PRO A 110 -13.26 7.42 -17.99
N LEU A 111 -13.58 6.12 -17.83
CA LEU A 111 -14.41 5.60 -16.72
C LEU A 111 -13.91 6.01 -15.32
N THR A 112 -12.59 6.13 -15.18
CA THR A 112 -11.93 6.57 -13.94
C THR A 112 -12.47 7.88 -13.41
N LYS A 113 -12.89 8.82 -14.27
CA LYS A 113 -13.39 10.13 -13.86
C LYS A 113 -14.69 10.04 -13.06
N GLU A 114 -15.53 9.06 -13.36
CA GLU A 114 -16.83 8.88 -12.68
C GLU A 114 -16.72 7.89 -11.51
N LEU A 115 -16.01 6.78 -11.70
CA LEU A 115 -16.01 5.67 -10.75
C LEU A 115 -15.00 5.82 -9.60
N SER A 116 -14.04 6.75 -9.68
CA SER A 116 -12.98 6.90 -8.69
C SER A 116 -13.45 7.49 -7.35
N TYR A 117 -14.45 8.37 -7.35
CA TYR A 117 -14.93 9.09 -6.16
C TYR A 117 -15.21 8.20 -4.92
N PRO A 118 -15.97 7.09 -5.01
CA PRO A 118 -16.20 6.24 -3.84
C PRO A 118 -14.91 5.66 -3.25
N PHE A 119 -13.93 5.30 -4.09
CA PHE A 119 -12.64 4.79 -3.64
C PHE A 119 -11.78 5.87 -2.99
N ILE A 120 -11.82 7.11 -3.50
CA ILE A 120 -11.13 8.26 -2.90
C ILE A 120 -11.70 8.54 -1.50
N ILE A 121 -13.03 8.61 -1.37
CA ILE A 121 -13.70 8.85 -0.08
C ILE A 121 -13.32 7.75 0.91
N PHE A 122 -13.35 6.50 0.47
CA PHE A 122 -13.01 5.36 1.32
C PHE A 122 -11.51 5.32 1.70
N ALA A 123 -10.62 5.73 0.80
CA ALA A 123 -9.19 5.88 1.09
C ALA A 123 -8.95 6.95 2.16
N LEU A 124 -9.54 8.14 2.00
CA LEU A 124 -9.41 9.24 2.97
C LEU A 124 -10.01 8.88 4.33
N TRP A 125 -11.19 8.26 4.35
CA TRP A 125 -11.78 7.71 5.58
C TRP A 125 -10.84 6.69 6.23
N GLY A 126 -10.25 5.82 5.42
CA GLY A 126 -9.28 4.83 5.86
C GLY A 126 -8.06 5.42 6.55
N ILE A 127 -7.53 6.54 6.06
CA ILE A 127 -6.41 7.27 6.67
C ILE A 127 -6.76 7.72 8.09
N VAL A 128 -7.95 8.29 8.29
CA VAL A 128 -8.41 8.75 9.61
C VAL A 128 -8.56 7.56 10.56
N MET A 129 -9.18 6.47 10.09
CA MET A 129 -9.41 5.29 10.92
C MET A 129 -8.10 4.61 11.31
N THR A 130 -7.16 4.39 10.38
CA THR A 130 -5.87 3.78 10.70
C THR A 130 -5.02 4.68 11.59
N GLY A 131 -5.07 6.00 11.39
CA GLY A 131 -4.46 6.97 12.29
C GLY A 131 -4.99 6.85 13.73
N SER A 132 -6.30 6.70 13.91
CA SER A 132 -6.89 6.51 15.24
C SER A 132 -6.48 5.18 15.89
N ILE A 133 -6.29 4.11 15.10
CA ILE A 133 -5.81 2.81 15.58
C ILE A 133 -4.34 2.92 16.03
N CYS A 134 -3.50 3.65 15.29
CA CYS A 134 -2.10 3.88 15.65
C CYS A 134 -1.93 4.47 17.05
N LEU A 135 -2.82 5.38 17.48
CA LEU A 135 -2.76 6.02 18.80
C LEU A 135 -2.92 5.03 19.96
N ARG A 136 -3.57 3.88 19.73
CA ARG A 136 -3.84 2.87 20.76
C ARG A 136 -2.95 1.64 20.64
N GLN A 137 -2.11 1.57 19.62
CA GLN A 137 -1.29 0.40 19.37
C GLN A 137 -0.18 0.31 20.41
N THR A 138 0.00 -0.84 21.05
CA THR A 138 1.03 -1.05 22.09
C THR A 138 2.32 -1.69 21.56
N ASP A 139 2.25 -2.33 20.40
CA ASP A 139 3.34 -3.07 19.76
C ASP A 139 4.03 -2.24 18.67
N LEU A 140 5.36 -2.12 18.74
CA LEU A 140 6.19 -1.30 17.84
C LEU A 140 6.02 -1.67 16.36
N LYS A 141 6.15 -2.96 16.01
CA LYS A 141 6.06 -3.41 14.61
C LYS A 141 4.67 -3.14 14.01
N SER A 142 3.62 -3.35 14.78
CA SER A 142 2.26 -3.07 14.31
C SER A 142 1.97 -1.59 14.21
N LEU A 143 2.55 -0.74 15.07
CA LEU A 143 2.39 0.71 14.96
C LEU A 143 2.97 1.22 13.63
N ILE A 144 4.18 0.77 13.28
CA ILE A 144 4.83 1.08 11.98
C ILE A 144 4.01 0.49 10.81
N ALA A 145 3.42 -0.68 10.99
CA ALA A 145 2.59 -1.29 9.96
C ALA A 145 1.26 -0.54 9.74
N TYR A 146 0.61 -0.03 10.78
CA TYR A 146 -0.61 0.76 10.61
C TYR A 146 -0.33 2.15 10.02
N SER A 147 0.80 2.78 10.35
CA SER A 147 1.20 4.04 9.72
C SER A 147 1.51 3.86 8.22
N SER A 148 2.00 2.70 7.79
CA SER A 148 2.17 2.44 6.34
C SER A 148 0.83 2.32 5.61
N VAL A 149 -0.22 1.79 6.24
CA VAL A 149 -1.56 1.78 5.66
C VAL A 149 -2.08 3.20 5.41
N SER A 150 -1.88 4.15 6.34
CA SER A 150 -2.29 5.54 6.12
C SER A 150 -1.55 6.21 4.97
N HIS A 151 -0.21 6.08 4.88
CA HIS A 151 0.54 6.69 3.77
C HIS A 151 0.16 6.06 2.42
N MET A 152 0.00 4.75 2.34
CA MET A 152 -0.42 4.09 1.09
C MET A 152 -1.87 4.42 0.71
N GLY A 153 -2.76 4.68 1.69
CA GLY A 153 -4.09 5.23 1.44
C GLY A 153 -4.05 6.60 0.75
N LEU A 154 -3.11 7.47 1.16
CA LEU A 154 -2.90 8.77 0.52
C LEU A 154 -2.33 8.63 -0.90
N VAL A 155 -1.41 7.68 -1.12
CA VAL A 155 -0.92 7.31 -2.47
C VAL A 155 -2.08 6.86 -3.36
N ALA A 156 -2.95 5.98 -2.87
CA ALA A 156 -4.11 5.50 -3.65
C ALA A 156 -5.06 6.65 -4.04
N ALA A 157 -5.37 7.55 -3.10
CA ALA A 157 -6.18 8.73 -3.39
C ALA A 157 -5.51 9.65 -4.43
N GLY A 158 -4.20 9.90 -4.30
CA GLY A 158 -3.43 10.73 -5.24
C GLY A 158 -3.41 10.18 -6.67
N ILE A 159 -3.29 8.86 -6.82
CA ILE A 159 -3.33 8.18 -8.14
C ILE A 159 -4.75 8.26 -8.74
N LEU A 160 -5.79 8.11 -7.93
CA LEU A 160 -7.19 8.13 -8.38
C LEU A 160 -7.67 9.52 -8.85
N ILE A 161 -7.04 10.61 -8.39
CA ILE A 161 -7.36 11.98 -8.82
C ILE A 161 -6.89 12.25 -10.27
N GLN A 162 -5.95 11.48 -10.80
CA GLN A 162 -5.43 11.56 -12.18
C GLN A 162 -4.90 12.95 -12.60
N THR A 163 -4.40 13.75 -11.66
CA THR A 163 -3.68 15.00 -11.99
C THR A 163 -2.18 14.74 -12.05
N PRO A 164 -1.42 15.52 -12.86
CA PRO A 164 0.04 15.37 -12.91
C PRO A 164 0.67 15.55 -11.52
N TRP A 165 0.14 16.49 -10.71
CA TRP A 165 0.55 16.71 -9.33
C TRP A 165 0.24 15.52 -8.42
N GLY A 166 -0.93 14.88 -8.58
CA GLY A 166 -1.30 13.66 -7.85
C GLY A 166 -0.35 12.50 -8.16
N PHE A 167 -0.02 12.30 -9.44
CA PHE A 167 0.93 11.26 -9.86
C PHE A 167 2.36 11.51 -9.37
N THR A 168 2.88 12.75 -9.49
CA THR A 168 4.23 13.08 -9.00
C THR A 168 4.31 12.99 -7.48
N GLY A 169 3.31 13.49 -6.75
CA GLY A 169 3.22 13.37 -5.30
C GLY A 169 3.14 11.92 -4.83
N ALA A 170 2.32 11.09 -5.48
CA ALA A 170 2.23 9.65 -5.17
C ALA A 170 3.57 8.93 -5.39
N LEU A 171 4.30 9.23 -6.46
CA LEU A 171 5.64 8.66 -6.71
C LEU A 171 6.65 9.07 -5.64
N ILE A 172 6.71 10.37 -5.31
CA ILE A 172 7.62 10.88 -4.29
C ILE A 172 7.33 10.23 -2.94
N LEU A 173 6.06 10.16 -2.55
CA LEU A 173 5.65 9.53 -1.29
C LEU A 173 5.95 8.03 -1.27
N MET A 174 5.74 7.30 -2.37
CA MET A 174 6.08 5.88 -2.45
C MET A 174 7.59 5.63 -2.21
N ILE A 175 8.45 6.45 -2.82
CA ILE A 175 9.90 6.34 -2.66
C ILE A 175 10.30 6.73 -1.23
N ALA A 176 9.88 7.91 -0.77
CA ALA A 176 10.20 8.42 0.57
C ALA A 176 9.73 7.43 1.66
N HIS A 177 8.47 7.01 1.60
CA HIS A 177 7.92 6.05 2.55
C HIS A 177 8.60 4.68 2.48
N GLY A 178 9.08 4.25 1.31
CA GLY A 178 9.86 3.02 1.18
C GLY A 178 11.15 3.04 1.99
N LEU A 179 11.87 4.16 1.96
CA LEU A 179 13.10 4.38 2.72
C LEU A 179 12.83 4.59 4.21
N THR A 180 11.83 5.38 4.57
CA THR A 180 11.55 5.69 5.98
C THR A 180 10.95 4.49 6.73
N SER A 181 10.01 3.76 6.12
CA SER A 181 9.44 2.55 6.74
C SER A 181 10.46 1.45 6.95
N SER A 182 11.38 1.22 5.99
CA SER A 182 12.46 0.24 6.15
C SER A 182 13.44 0.63 7.26
N ALA A 183 13.79 1.92 7.38
CA ALA A 183 14.58 2.43 8.50
C ALA A 183 13.87 2.21 9.86
N LEU A 184 12.57 2.52 9.96
CA LEU A 184 11.78 2.29 11.17
C LEU A 184 11.70 0.81 11.55
N PHE A 185 11.51 -0.10 10.60
CA PHE A 185 11.52 -1.54 10.87
C PHE A 185 12.90 -2.03 11.33
N CYS A 186 13.99 -1.47 10.78
CA CYS A 186 15.35 -1.75 11.23
C CYS A 186 15.56 -1.27 12.69
N LEU A 187 15.17 -0.03 13.00
CA LEU A 187 15.27 0.51 14.36
C LEU A 187 14.43 -0.29 15.37
N ALA A 188 13.20 -0.66 15.00
CA ALA A 188 12.36 -1.53 15.81
C ALA A 188 13.02 -2.89 16.08
N ASN A 189 13.77 -3.41 15.10
CA ASN A 189 14.51 -4.65 15.29
C ASN A 189 15.69 -4.49 16.26
N THR A 190 16.47 -3.43 16.13
CA THR A 190 17.61 -3.22 17.05
C THR A 190 17.17 -3.11 18.52
N ASN A 191 15.99 -2.53 18.78
CA ASN A 191 15.39 -2.54 20.11
C ASN A 191 14.94 -3.96 20.53
N TYR A 192 14.36 -4.72 19.59
CA TYR A 192 13.92 -6.08 19.83
C TYR A 192 15.08 -7.04 20.11
N GLU A 193 16.20 -6.94 19.39
CA GLU A 193 17.38 -7.79 19.63
C GLU A 193 17.99 -7.58 21.02
N ARG A 194 17.84 -6.38 21.60
CA ARG A 194 18.38 -6.06 22.94
C ARG A 194 17.44 -6.40 24.08
N THR A 195 16.14 -6.21 23.88
CA THR A 195 15.13 -6.37 24.94
C THR A 195 14.31 -7.65 24.82
N HIS A 196 14.36 -8.32 23.66
CA HIS A 196 13.50 -9.45 23.30
C HIS A 196 12.00 -9.18 23.45
N THR A 197 11.57 -7.91 23.50
CA THR A 197 10.17 -7.52 23.61
C THR A 197 9.80 -6.49 22.55
N ARG A 198 8.52 -6.48 22.15
CA ARG A 198 7.98 -5.56 21.13
C ARG A 198 7.06 -4.48 21.70
N THR A 199 6.73 -4.61 22.98
CA THR A 199 5.78 -3.75 23.69
C THR A 199 6.44 -2.44 24.08
N MET A 200 5.85 -1.31 23.65
CA MET A 200 6.43 0.02 23.86
C MET A 200 6.61 0.41 25.33
N ILE A 201 5.74 -0.06 26.22
CA ILE A 201 5.81 0.25 27.65
C ILE A 201 7.12 -0.27 28.26
N LEU A 202 7.56 -1.47 27.87
CA LEU A 202 8.81 -2.07 28.34
C LEU A 202 10.05 -1.41 27.70
N ALA A 203 9.89 -0.76 26.55
CA ALA A 203 10.95 0.00 25.89
C ALA A 203 11.13 1.41 26.48
N ARG A 204 10.30 1.81 27.45
CA ARG A 204 10.40 3.13 28.08
C ARG A 204 11.76 3.29 28.77
N GLY A 205 12.43 4.41 28.54
CA GLY A 205 13.72 4.72 29.17
C GLY A 205 14.96 4.27 28.38
N LEU A 206 14.81 3.39 27.38
CA LEU A 206 15.90 3.06 26.43
C LEU A 206 16.49 4.31 25.77
N GLN A 207 15.66 5.34 25.63
CA GLN A 207 16.05 6.61 25.03
C GLN A 207 17.18 7.29 25.80
N MET A 208 17.14 7.27 27.13
CA MET A 208 18.18 7.87 27.96
C MET A 208 19.49 7.05 27.94
N VAL A 209 19.37 5.73 27.77
CA VAL A 209 20.52 4.82 27.76
C VAL A 209 21.26 4.83 26.42
N LEU A 210 20.55 5.03 25.31
CA LEU A 210 21.09 4.92 23.95
C LEU A 210 20.81 6.20 23.13
N PRO A 211 21.50 7.32 23.41
CA PRO A 211 21.20 8.61 22.80
C PRO A 211 21.35 8.61 21.28
N LEU A 212 22.33 7.89 20.72
CA LEU A 212 22.46 7.78 19.27
C LEU A 212 21.25 7.07 18.64
N MET A 213 20.73 6.02 19.28
CA MET A 213 19.52 5.34 18.84
C MET A 213 18.32 6.29 18.87
N THR A 214 18.23 7.16 19.87
CA THR A 214 17.16 8.17 19.93
C THR A 214 17.21 9.17 18.79
N ALA A 215 18.42 9.62 18.42
CA ALA A 215 18.58 10.54 17.30
C ALA A 215 18.07 9.91 16.00
N TRP A 216 18.40 8.63 15.75
CA TRP A 216 17.86 7.90 14.60
C TRP A 216 16.35 7.71 14.64
N TRP A 217 15.78 7.37 15.80
CA TRP A 217 14.32 7.30 15.98
C TRP A 217 13.65 8.64 15.70
N PHE A 218 14.22 9.74 16.21
CA PHE A 218 13.70 11.08 15.99
C PHE A 218 13.71 11.44 14.51
N ILE A 219 14.85 11.30 13.83
CA ILE A 219 14.99 11.59 12.39
C ILE A 219 14.03 10.72 11.57
N ALA A 220 13.96 9.42 11.83
CA ALA A 220 13.09 8.50 11.10
C ALA A 220 11.59 8.80 11.36
N SER A 221 11.24 9.22 12.58
CA SER A 221 9.87 9.63 12.90
C SER A 221 9.48 10.94 12.21
N LEU A 222 10.38 11.93 12.19
CA LEU A 222 10.17 13.19 11.46
C LEU A 222 10.03 12.96 9.97
N ALA A 223 10.84 12.08 9.39
CA ALA A 223 10.74 11.73 7.98
C ALA A 223 9.48 10.91 7.64
N ASN A 224 8.82 10.31 8.63
CA ASN A 224 7.56 9.58 8.47
C ASN A 224 6.32 10.46 8.75
N LEU A 225 6.48 11.73 9.12
CA LEU A 225 5.39 12.71 9.10
C LEU A 225 5.08 13.12 7.66
#